data_AF-T2GKX4-F1
#
_entry.id   AF-T2GKX4-F1
#
_cell.length_a   1.000
_cell.length_b   1.000
_cell.length_c   1.000
_cell.angle_alpha   90.00
_cell.angle_beta   90.00
_cell.angle_gamma   90.00
#
_symmetry.space_group_name_H-M   'P 1'
#
loop_
_entity.id
_entity.type
_entity.pdbx_description
1 polymer ?
#
loop_
_entity_poly.entity_id
_entity_poly.type
_entity_poly.pdbx_seq_one_letter_code
_entity_poly.pdbx_strand_id
1 'polypeptide(L)'
;MGEGGGIAQRGTFAQCGSEVLAVAMSPGRRHITKPVCEITFALREANIMTSTIVLNAGAGVPQDAPSAGAGSLFGLTPAEVEQMKRHKLLVVHLGGVKNHITYKARLILRNVDRPCIIICEYPVDFEDFAKIGVRTRAVMPDEPKTKGTIVDIVSGVIRGETCPQEKLDEIIRKVKLALGGA
;
A
#
# COMPACT_ATOMS: atom_id res chain seq x y z
N MET A 1 11.89 -32.53 -0.05
CA MET A 1 11.49 -31.41 -0.93
C MET A 1 10.45 -30.59 -0.16
N GLY A 2 10.85 -29.46 0.43
CA GLY A 2 9.94 -28.60 1.21
C GLY A 2 9.66 -27.33 0.41
N GLU A 3 8.40 -27.12 0.04
CA GLU A 3 7.90 -26.02 -0.77
C GLU A 3 7.89 -24.71 0.05
N GLY A 4 9.07 -24.13 0.25
CA GLY A 4 9.18 -22.74 0.66
C GLY A 4 8.87 -21.84 -0.53
N GLY A 5 7.60 -21.47 -0.70
CA GLY A 5 7.19 -20.46 -1.69
C GLY A 5 8.10 -19.23 -1.57
N GLY A 6 8.86 -18.94 -2.62
CA GLY A 6 9.88 -17.89 -2.60
C GLY A 6 9.29 -16.54 -2.18
N ILE A 7 10.02 -15.80 -1.35
CA ILE A 7 9.65 -14.44 -0.96
C ILE A 7 9.47 -13.62 -2.24
N ALA A 8 8.34 -12.90 -2.35
CA ALA A 8 8.04 -12.09 -3.53
C ALA A 8 9.20 -11.11 -3.81
N GLN A 9 9.74 -11.15 -5.02
CA GLN A 9 10.96 -10.44 -5.38
C GLN A 9 10.67 -8.99 -5.76
N ARG A 10 11.70 -8.14 -5.68
CA ARG A 10 11.65 -6.76 -6.14
C ARG A 10 11.26 -6.71 -7.62
N GLY A 11 10.37 -5.78 -7.99
CA GLY A 11 9.95 -5.58 -9.38
C GLY A 11 8.97 -6.64 -9.91
N THR A 12 8.50 -7.56 -9.07
CA THR A 12 7.51 -8.56 -9.46
C THR A 12 6.14 -7.93 -9.65
N PHE A 13 5.48 -8.25 -10.76
CA PHE A 13 4.06 -7.98 -11.00
C PHE A 13 3.33 -9.30 -11.24
N ALA A 14 2.38 -9.65 -10.37
CA ALA A 14 1.57 -10.85 -10.44
C ALA A 14 0.14 -10.46 -10.83
N GLN A 15 -0.19 -10.59 -12.10
CA GLN A 15 -1.48 -10.20 -12.65
C GLN A 15 -2.56 -11.26 -12.38
N CYS A 16 -3.73 -10.80 -11.90
CA CYS A 16 -4.92 -11.63 -11.72
C CYS A 16 -6.18 -10.94 -12.26
N GLY A 17 -6.28 -9.61 -12.11
CA GLY A 17 -7.35 -8.78 -12.68
C GLY A 17 -7.13 -7.30 -12.36
N SER A 18 -8.15 -6.46 -12.54
CA SER A 18 -8.03 -4.99 -12.43
C SER A 18 -8.90 -4.36 -11.35
N GLU A 19 -9.49 -5.13 -10.44
CA GLU A 19 -10.27 -4.55 -9.33
C GLU A 19 -9.35 -3.94 -8.28
N VAL A 20 -8.43 -4.74 -7.76
CA VAL A 20 -7.51 -4.33 -6.70
C VAL A 20 -6.07 -4.57 -7.11
N LEU A 21 -5.20 -3.62 -6.80
CA LEU A 21 -3.76 -3.82 -6.81
C LEU A 21 -3.20 -3.77 -5.39
N ALA A 22 -2.71 -4.91 -4.90
CA ALA A 22 -1.92 -4.99 -3.68
C ALA A 22 -0.48 -4.50 -3.97
N VAL A 23 -0.07 -3.42 -3.33
CA VAL A 23 1.26 -2.80 -3.49
C VAL A 23 2.13 -3.14 -2.29
N ALA A 24 3.20 -3.90 -2.52
CA ALA A 24 4.24 -4.20 -1.55
C ALA A 24 5.49 -3.33 -1.77
N MET A 25 6.17 -2.97 -0.69
CA MET A 25 7.51 -2.40 -0.81
C MET A 25 8.53 -3.48 -1.18
N SER A 26 9.67 -3.07 -1.75
CA SER A 26 10.76 -3.99 -2.08
C SER A 26 11.23 -4.76 -0.85
N PRO A 27 11.43 -6.08 -0.95
CA PRO A 27 11.97 -6.85 0.15
C PRO A 27 13.40 -6.41 0.49
N GLY A 28 13.78 -6.65 1.74
CA GLY A 28 15.13 -6.41 2.27
C GLY A 28 15.24 -7.00 3.66
N ARG A 29 16.38 -6.82 4.35
CA ARG A 29 16.61 -7.38 5.71
C ARG A 29 15.48 -7.07 6.71
N ARG A 30 14.79 -5.94 6.53
CA ARG A 30 13.72 -5.44 7.41
C ARG A 30 12.35 -5.36 6.71
N HIS A 31 12.24 -5.85 5.48
CA HIS A 31 10.99 -5.83 4.73
C HIS A 31 10.75 -7.21 4.14
N ILE A 32 9.86 -7.97 4.78
CA ILE A 32 9.44 -9.29 4.35
C ILE A 32 7.99 -9.17 3.89
N THR A 33 7.70 -9.61 2.67
CA THR A 33 6.41 -9.41 1.99
C THR A 33 5.29 -10.32 2.47
N LYS A 34 5.52 -11.10 3.54
CA LYS A 34 4.59 -12.10 4.07
C LYS A 34 3.15 -11.58 4.27
N PRO A 35 2.91 -10.44 4.96
CA PRO A 35 1.54 -9.93 5.10
C PRO A 35 0.88 -9.63 3.76
N VAL A 36 1.62 -9.12 2.77
CA VAL A 36 1.04 -8.80 1.46
C VAL A 36 0.61 -10.06 0.72
N CYS A 37 1.36 -11.15 0.85
CA CYS A 37 0.98 -12.44 0.29
C CYS A 37 -0.33 -12.94 0.91
N GLU A 38 -0.45 -12.91 2.23
CA GLU A 38 -1.66 -13.32 2.96
C GLU A 38 -2.87 -12.42 2.65
N ILE A 39 -2.67 -11.10 2.59
CA ILE A 39 -3.71 -10.13 2.20
C ILE A 39 -4.19 -10.41 0.78
N THR A 40 -3.27 -10.62 -0.16
CA THR A 40 -3.63 -10.92 -1.56
C THR A 40 -4.42 -12.23 -1.64
N PHE A 41 -3.99 -13.26 -0.91
CA PHE A 41 -4.66 -14.56 -0.86
C PHE A 41 -6.08 -14.43 -0.29
N ALA A 42 -6.24 -13.78 0.87
CA ALA A 42 -7.52 -13.57 1.52
C ALA A 42 -8.50 -12.76 0.63
N LEU A 43 -8.02 -11.74 -0.07
CA LEU A 43 -8.85 -10.98 -1.02
C LEU A 43 -9.32 -11.86 -2.19
N ARG A 44 -8.46 -12.73 -2.71
CA ARG A 44 -8.82 -13.66 -3.78
C ARG A 44 -9.81 -14.73 -3.31
N GLU A 45 -9.64 -15.28 -2.11
CA GLU A 45 -10.62 -16.19 -1.49
C GLU A 45 -11.98 -15.53 -1.29
N ALA A 46 -11.99 -14.21 -1.03
CA ALA A 46 -13.21 -13.40 -0.97
C ALA A 46 -13.80 -13.04 -2.35
N ASN A 47 -13.33 -13.66 -3.44
CA ASN A 47 -13.70 -13.42 -4.84
C ASN A 47 -13.42 -12.00 -5.36
N ILE A 48 -12.36 -11.36 -4.88
CA ILE A 48 -11.93 -10.03 -5.34
C ILE A 48 -10.72 -10.18 -6.26
N MET A 49 -10.83 -9.73 -7.51
CA MET A 49 -9.76 -9.87 -8.51
C MET A 49 -8.56 -8.97 -8.16
N THR A 50 -7.60 -9.56 -7.47
CA THR A 50 -6.48 -8.84 -6.86
C THR A 50 -5.16 -9.18 -7.53
N SER A 51 -4.59 -8.23 -8.27
CA SER A 51 -3.21 -8.28 -8.74
C SER A 51 -2.25 -7.79 -7.64
N THR A 52 -0.98 -8.16 -7.72
CA THR A 52 0.04 -7.73 -6.75
C THR A 52 1.23 -7.14 -7.48
N ILE A 53 1.79 -6.07 -6.93
CA ILE A 53 3.06 -5.48 -7.38
C ILE A 53 4.01 -5.35 -6.20
N VAL A 54 5.27 -5.73 -6.40
CA VAL A 54 6.37 -5.45 -5.50
C VAL A 54 7.25 -4.39 -6.13
N LEU A 55 7.30 -3.21 -5.51
CA LEU A 55 8.02 -2.07 -6.08
C LEU A 55 9.51 -2.34 -6.27
N ASN A 56 10.11 -1.70 -7.26
CA ASN A 56 11.55 -1.68 -7.51
C ASN A 56 12.30 -0.83 -6.48
N ALA A 57 11.80 0.37 -6.20
CA ALA A 57 12.38 1.32 -5.25
C ALA A 57 11.45 1.55 -4.05
N GLY A 58 11.05 0.47 -3.37
CA GLY A 58 10.14 0.51 -2.23
C GLY A 58 10.81 0.76 -0.87
N ALA A 59 12.14 0.72 -0.78
CA ALA A 59 12.87 1.02 0.45
C ALA A 59 12.93 2.54 0.75
N GLY A 60 13.37 2.92 1.96
CA GLY A 60 13.67 4.33 2.23
C GLY A 60 12.45 5.26 2.39
N VAL A 61 12.64 6.53 2.06
CA VAL A 61 11.61 7.59 2.01
C VAL A 61 11.72 8.41 0.72
N PRO A 62 10.65 9.09 0.29
CA PRO A 62 10.72 10.04 -0.82
C PRO A 62 11.77 11.14 -0.59
N GLN A 63 12.28 11.72 -1.68
CA GLN A 63 13.26 12.82 -1.62
C GLN A 63 12.72 14.08 -0.93
N ASP A 64 11.41 14.28 -0.96
CA ASP A 64 10.73 15.44 -0.35
C ASP A 64 10.25 15.16 1.10
N ALA A 65 10.74 14.09 1.72
CA ALA A 65 10.51 13.80 3.14
C ALA A 65 11.56 14.47 4.04
N PRO A 66 11.22 14.91 5.27
CA PRO A 66 12.15 15.55 6.21
C PRO A 66 13.40 14.71 6.52
N SER A 67 13.33 13.38 6.39
CA SER A 67 14.43 12.45 6.62
C SER A 67 15.10 11.94 5.33
N ALA A 68 14.87 12.61 4.19
CA ALA A 68 15.53 12.29 2.94
C ALA A 68 17.04 12.54 3.05
N GLY A 69 17.86 11.54 2.70
CA GLY A 69 19.33 11.64 2.73
C GLY A 69 20.04 10.69 3.71
N ALA A 70 19.33 10.09 4.68
CA ALA A 70 19.91 9.14 5.63
C ALA A 70 19.96 7.68 5.10
N GLY A 71 19.59 7.42 3.84
CA GLY A 71 19.53 6.07 3.27
C GLY A 71 18.97 6.03 1.85
N SER A 72 18.54 4.84 1.41
CA SER A 72 17.93 4.65 0.09
C SER A 72 16.72 5.57 -0.11
N LEU A 73 16.45 5.93 -1.36
CA LEU A 73 15.27 6.71 -1.73
C LEU A 73 14.11 5.80 -2.17
N PHE A 74 12.91 6.18 -1.75
CA PHE A 74 11.67 5.61 -2.25
C PHE A 74 11.27 6.29 -3.56
N GLY A 75 10.85 5.51 -4.54
CA GLY A 75 10.40 6.02 -5.83
C GLY A 75 9.51 5.05 -6.59
N LEU A 76 8.88 5.57 -7.63
CA LEU A 76 8.09 4.79 -8.58
C LEU A 76 8.66 4.99 -9.98
N THR A 77 8.76 3.90 -10.73
CA THR A 77 9.04 3.92 -12.16
C THR A 77 7.77 4.31 -12.93
N PRO A 78 7.89 4.85 -14.16
CA PRO A 78 6.73 5.13 -15.01
C PRO A 78 5.87 3.88 -15.25
N ALA A 79 6.50 2.71 -15.41
CA ALA A 79 5.79 1.44 -15.62
C ALA A 79 4.94 1.05 -14.40
N GLU A 80 5.47 1.20 -13.18
CA GLU A 80 4.71 0.94 -11.94
C GLU A 80 3.51 1.90 -11.81
N VAL A 81 3.69 3.18 -12.15
CA VAL A 81 2.60 4.17 -12.15
C VAL A 81 1.49 3.77 -13.13
N GLU A 82 1.85 3.38 -14.35
CA GLU A 82 0.88 2.94 -15.35
C GLU A 82 0.18 1.63 -14.96
N GLN A 83 0.88 0.70 -14.30
CA GLN A 83 0.26 -0.49 -13.74
C GLN A 83 -0.74 -0.13 -12.64
N MET A 84 -0.40 0.76 -11.71
CA MET A 84 -1.31 1.20 -10.65
C MET A 84 -2.57 1.88 -11.21
N LYS A 85 -2.42 2.73 -12.23
CA LYS A 85 -3.57 3.42 -12.86
C LYS A 85 -4.59 2.48 -13.50
N ARG A 86 -4.22 1.26 -13.88
CA ARG A 86 -5.13 0.30 -14.53
C ARG A 86 -6.13 -0.34 -13.56
N HIS A 87 -5.92 -0.20 -12.25
CA HIS A 87 -6.75 -0.85 -11.24
C HIS A 87 -7.76 0.12 -10.63
N LYS A 88 -8.91 -0.38 -10.18
CA LYS A 88 -9.98 0.44 -9.58
C LYS A 88 -9.57 0.95 -8.19
N LEU A 89 -8.93 0.10 -7.39
CA LEU A 89 -8.53 0.38 -6.02
C LEU A 89 -7.07 -0.03 -5.76
N LEU A 90 -6.34 0.78 -5.02
CA LEU A 90 -5.01 0.43 -4.50
C LEU A 90 -5.12 -0.04 -3.04
N VAL A 91 -4.40 -1.10 -2.70
CA VAL A 91 -4.20 -1.55 -1.32
C VAL A 91 -2.70 -1.54 -1.04
N VAL A 92 -2.22 -0.56 -0.27
CA VAL A 92 -0.79 -0.30 -0.11
C VAL A 92 -0.33 -0.70 1.29
N HIS A 93 0.58 -1.67 1.36
CA HIS A 93 1.17 -2.11 2.63
C HIS A 93 2.48 -1.35 2.94
N LEU A 94 2.52 -0.70 4.09
CA LEU A 94 3.60 0.15 4.57
C LEU A 94 4.11 -0.32 5.94
N GLY A 95 5.31 0.11 6.32
CA GLY A 95 5.95 -0.29 7.58
C GLY A 95 5.48 0.49 8.81
N GLY A 96 6.22 0.41 9.92
CA GLY A 96 5.87 1.03 11.21
C GLY A 96 6.47 2.41 11.52
N VAL A 97 6.97 3.15 10.54
CA VAL A 97 7.52 4.50 10.80
C VAL A 97 6.57 5.55 10.25
N LYS A 98 5.95 6.36 11.13
CA LYS A 98 4.92 7.36 10.77
C LYS A 98 5.28 8.19 9.53
N ASN A 99 6.45 8.85 9.55
CA ASN A 99 6.91 9.67 8.43
C ASN A 99 7.12 8.85 7.14
N HIS A 100 7.54 7.59 7.24
CA HIS A 100 7.68 6.74 6.05
C HIS A 100 6.32 6.39 5.47
N ILE A 101 5.33 6.10 6.33
CA ILE A 101 3.97 5.76 5.91
C ILE A 101 3.35 6.94 5.14
N THR A 102 3.34 8.11 5.78
CA THR A 102 2.64 9.29 5.24
C THR A 102 3.29 9.79 3.95
N TYR A 103 4.61 9.93 3.90
CA TYR A 103 5.28 10.44 2.70
C TYR A 103 5.28 9.44 1.54
N LYS A 104 5.38 8.13 1.79
CA LYS A 104 5.25 7.14 0.71
C LYS A 104 3.85 7.14 0.11
N ALA A 105 2.82 7.17 0.95
CA ALA A 105 1.44 7.30 0.49
C ALA A 105 1.27 8.56 -0.36
N ARG A 106 1.83 9.70 0.09
CA ARG A 106 1.83 10.95 -0.69
C ARG A 106 2.51 10.78 -2.05
N LEU A 107 3.70 10.18 -2.11
CA LEU A 107 4.41 10.00 -3.38
C LEU A 107 3.62 9.09 -4.33
N ILE A 108 3.01 8.01 -3.85
CA ILE A 108 2.16 7.14 -4.66
C ILE A 108 0.96 7.93 -5.22
N LEU A 109 0.18 8.57 -4.34
CA LEU A 109 -1.08 9.22 -4.71
C LEU A 109 -0.92 10.55 -5.45
N ARG A 110 0.26 11.17 -5.41
CA ARG A 110 0.61 12.30 -6.29
C ARG A 110 0.79 11.85 -7.75
N ASN A 111 1.22 10.61 -7.97
CA ASN A 111 1.46 10.05 -9.30
C ASN A 111 0.25 9.26 -9.84
N VAL A 112 -0.60 8.74 -8.95
CA VAL A 112 -1.73 7.88 -9.31
C VAL A 112 -3.04 8.46 -8.79
N ASP A 113 -3.98 8.70 -9.70
CA ASP A 113 -5.33 9.18 -9.40
C ASP A 113 -6.30 8.01 -9.19
N ARG A 114 -6.16 7.34 -8.04
CA ARG A 114 -7.01 6.20 -7.64
C ARG A 114 -7.36 6.28 -6.15
N PRO A 115 -8.50 5.71 -5.73
CA PRO A 115 -8.77 5.46 -4.32
C PRO A 115 -7.75 4.46 -3.77
N CYS A 116 -7.40 4.62 -2.50
CA CYS A 116 -6.36 3.85 -1.86
C CYS A 116 -6.73 3.50 -0.41
N ILE A 117 -6.49 2.24 -0.03
CA ILE A 117 -6.50 1.78 1.35
C ILE A 117 -5.06 1.62 1.81
N ILE A 118 -4.70 2.29 2.91
CA ILE A 118 -3.38 2.15 3.52
C ILE A 118 -3.44 1.05 4.58
N ILE A 119 -2.52 0.09 4.49
CA ILE A 119 -2.31 -0.94 5.50
C ILE A 119 -0.94 -0.69 6.12
N CYS A 120 -0.84 -0.59 7.44
CA CYS A 120 0.42 -0.30 8.10
C CYS A 120 0.52 -0.86 9.52
N GLU A 121 1.73 -0.87 10.06
CA GLU A 121 2.03 -1.31 11.43
C GLU A 121 1.67 -0.21 12.44
N TYR A 122 2.17 1.01 12.22
CA TYR A 122 2.00 2.14 13.14
C TYR A 122 0.60 2.77 13.01
N PRO A 123 -0.05 3.14 14.13
CA PRO A 123 -1.34 3.82 14.09
C PRO A 123 -1.22 5.21 13.45
N VAL A 124 -1.97 5.42 12.37
CA VAL A 124 -2.12 6.71 11.69
C VAL A 124 -3.59 6.94 11.38
N ASP A 125 -4.00 8.20 11.27
CA ASP A 125 -5.35 8.60 10.93
C ASP A 125 -5.39 9.48 9.67
N PHE A 126 -6.57 9.94 9.28
CA PHE A 126 -6.74 10.81 8.11
C PHE A 126 -6.10 12.20 8.29
N GLU A 127 -6.02 12.72 9.52
CA GLU A 127 -5.41 14.01 9.81
C GLU A 127 -3.90 13.99 9.58
N ASP A 128 -3.23 12.88 9.93
CA ASP A 128 -1.81 12.66 9.68
C ASP A 128 -1.45 12.75 8.19
N PHE A 129 -2.34 12.25 7.33
CA PHE A 129 -2.20 12.33 5.87
C PHE A 129 -2.57 13.73 5.34
N ALA A 130 -3.67 14.31 5.82
CA ALA A 130 -4.12 15.63 5.39
C ALA A 130 -3.09 16.73 5.71
N LYS A 131 -2.46 16.69 6.88
CA LYS A 131 -1.40 17.65 7.29
C LYS A 131 -0.24 17.75 6.30
N ILE A 132 0.02 16.70 5.53
CA ILE A 132 1.11 16.68 4.52
C ILE A 132 0.59 16.82 3.08
N GLY A 133 -0.68 17.17 2.90
CA GLY A 133 -1.33 17.43 1.61
C GLY A 133 -1.93 16.21 0.93
N VAL A 134 -2.13 15.08 1.62
CA VAL A 134 -2.78 13.91 1.02
C VAL A 134 -4.30 14.03 1.14
N ARG A 135 -5.00 13.88 0.02
CA ARG A 135 -6.47 13.80 0.01
C ARG A 135 -6.94 12.56 0.75
N THR A 136 -7.92 12.71 1.64
CA THR A 136 -8.56 11.60 2.33
C THR A 136 -10.07 11.72 2.25
N ARG A 137 -10.82 10.64 2.50
CA ARG A 137 -12.30 10.70 2.44
C ARG A 137 -12.93 11.57 3.52
N ALA A 138 -12.28 11.69 4.69
CA ALA A 138 -12.87 12.33 5.86
C ALA A 138 -12.26 13.70 6.16
N VAL A 139 -11.02 13.95 5.72
CA VAL A 139 -10.28 15.17 6.01
C VAL A 139 -9.60 15.65 4.72
N MET A 140 -10.11 16.75 4.17
CA MET A 140 -9.53 17.38 2.99
C MET A 140 -8.38 18.31 3.44
N PRO A 141 -7.18 18.21 2.84
CA PRO A 141 -6.09 19.14 3.12
C PRO A 141 -6.35 20.53 2.53
N ASP A 142 -5.87 21.58 3.21
CA ASP A 142 -5.93 22.96 2.73
C ASP A 142 -5.16 23.14 1.41
N GLU A 143 -4.00 22.48 1.31
CA GLU A 143 -3.16 22.43 0.12
C GLU A 143 -3.02 20.98 -0.39
N PRO A 144 -3.93 20.50 -1.26
CA PRO A 144 -3.83 19.16 -1.82
C PRO A 144 -2.58 18.97 -2.70
N LYS A 145 -1.76 17.97 -2.34
CA LYS A 145 -0.54 17.55 -3.05
C LYS A 145 -0.68 16.20 -3.75
N THR A 146 -1.85 15.55 -3.63
CA THR A 146 -2.15 14.27 -4.28
C THR A 146 -3.32 14.37 -5.26
N LYS A 147 -3.33 13.47 -6.24
CA LYS A 147 -4.44 13.29 -7.18
C LYS A 147 -5.42 12.28 -6.60
N GLY A 148 -4.89 11.10 -6.26
CA GLY A 148 -5.60 10.03 -5.58
C GLY A 148 -5.94 10.36 -4.13
N THR A 149 -6.81 9.53 -3.55
CA THR A 149 -7.45 9.77 -2.25
C THR A 149 -7.36 8.53 -1.36
N ILE A 150 -7.00 8.70 -0.09
CA ILE A 150 -7.08 7.63 0.90
C ILE A 150 -8.53 7.47 1.35
N VAL A 151 -9.12 6.30 1.12
CA VAL A 151 -10.51 6.01 1.45
C VAL A 151 -10.66 5.25 2.77
N ASP A 152 -9.65 4.49 3.19
CA ASP A 152 -9.62 3.77 4.46
C ASP A 152 -8.18 3.47 4.90
N ILE A 153 -8.00 3.19 6.19
CA ILE A 153 -6.71 2.85 6.82
C ILE A 153 -6.90 1.61 7.69
N VAL A 154 -5.98 0.65 7.63
CA VAL A 154 -5.90 -0.52 8.52
C VAL A 154 -4.54 -0.52 9.20
N SER A 155 -4.50 -0.20 10.49
CA SER A 155 -3.27 -0.23 11.30
C SER A 155 -3.12 -1.54 12.07
N GLY A 156 -1.90 -1.84 12.54
CA GLY A 156 -1.58 -3.04 13.31
C GLY A 156 -1.18 -4.27 12.46
N VAL A 157 -0.86 -4.08 11.17
CA VAL A 157 -0.35 -5.16 10.31
C VAL A 157 1.17 -5.08 10.25
N ILE A 158 1.84 -6.05 10.87
CA ILE A 158 3.29 -6.04 11.09
C ILE A 158 4.03 -6.72 9.95
N ARG A 159 5.11 -6.11 9.46
CA ARG A 159 5.93 -6.68 8.38
C ARG A 159 6.63 -7.96 8.83
N GLY A 160 6.57 -8.98 7.98
CA GLY A 160 7.25 -10.27 8.22
C GLY A 160 6.52 -11.19 9.20
N GLU A 161 5.44 -10.73 9.81
CA GLU A 161 4.58 -11.54 10.66
C GLU A 161 3.37 -12.02 9.87
N THR A 162 2.64 -12.98 10.43
CA THR A 162 1.33 -13.37 9.89
C THR A 162 0.31 -12.29 10.23
N CYS A 163 -0.47 -11.88 9.24
CA CYS A 163 -1.59 -10.98 9.42
C CYS A 163 -2.67 -11.66 10.28
N PRO A 164 -3.08 -11.06 11.42
CA PRO A 164 -4.17 -11.61 12.22
C PRO A 164 -5.47 -11.74 11.41
N GLN A 165 -6.27 -12.78 11.68
CA GLN A 165 -7.52 -13.02 10.95
C GLN A 165 -8.47 -11.81 11.01
N GLU A 166 -8.60 -11.18 12.20
CA GLU A 166 -9.39 -9.96 12.38
C GLU A 166 -8.97 -8.82 11.43
N LYS A 167 -7.68 -8.73 11.09
CA LYS A 167 -7.15 -7.74 10.16
C LYS A 167 -7.42 -8.11 8.71
N LEU A 168 -7.34 -9.39 8.36
CA LEU A 168 -7.74 -9.87 7.04
C LEU A 168 -9.23 -9.57 6.79
N ASP A 169 -10.08 -9.86 7.77
CA ASP A 169 -11.52 -9.59 7.69
C ASP A 169 -11.81 -8.08 7.58
N GLU A 170 -11.10 -7.26 8.37
CA GLU A 170 -11.17 -5.80 8.30
C GLU A 170 -10.80 -5.28 6.90
N ILE A 171 -9.72 -5.81 6.32
CA ILE A 171 -9.24 -5.45 4.98
C ILE A 171 -10.27 -5.85 3.92
N ILE A 172 -10.76 -7.10 3.95
CA ILE A 172 -11.77 -7.59 3.00
C ILE A 172 -13.00 -6.69 3.04
N ARG A 173 -13.51 -6.39 4.23
CA ARG A 173 -14.69 -5.54 4.42
C ARG A 173 -14.48 -4.14 3.83
N LYS A 174 -13.35 -3.49 4.14
CA LYS A 174 -13.02 -2.15 3.63
C LYS A 174 -12.82 -2.13 2.12
N VAL A 175 -12.18 -3.17 1.56
CA VAL A 175 -12.02 -3.31 0.10
C VAL A 175 -13.38 -3.45 -0.59
N LYS A 176 -14.27 -4.31 -0.08
CA LYS A 176 -15.63 -4.47 -0.65
C LYS A 176 -16.40 -3.16 -0.65
N LEU A 177 -16.41 -2.44 0.48
CA LEU A 177 -17.04 -1.13 0.59
C LEU A 177 -16.45 -0.11 -0.40
N ALA A 178 -15.11 -0.06 -0.53
CA ALA A 178 -14.44 0.83 -1.45
C ALA A 178 -14.68 0.50 -2.93
N LEU A 179 -15.00 -0.76 -3.26
CA LEU A 179 -15.41 -1.19 -4.60
C LEU A 179 -16.91 -0.99 -4.88
N GLY A 180 -17.69 -0.51 -3.90
CA GLY A 180 -19.13 -0.30 -4.01
C GLY A 180 -19.99 -1.52 -3.64
N GLY A 181 -19.39 -2.56 -3.05
CA GLY A 181 -20.13 -3.66 -2.43
C GLY A 181 -20.63 -3.25 -1.05
N ALA A 182 -21.94 -2.98 -0.95
CA ALA A 182 -22.65 -2.84 0.33
C ALA A 182 -23.21 -4.19 0.77
#